data_AF-A8P4R4-F1
#
_entry.id   AF-A8P4R4-F1
#
_cell.length_a   1.000
_cell.length_b   1.000
_cell.length_c   1.000
_cell.angle_alpha   90.00
_cell.angle_beta   90.00
_cell.angle_gamma   90.00
#
_symmetry.space_group_name_H-M   'P 1'
#
loop_
_entity.id
_entity.type
_entity.pdbx_description
1 polymer ?
#
loop_
_entity_poly.entity_id
_entity_poly.type
_entity_poly.pdbx_seq_one_letter_code
_entity_poly.pdbx_strand_id
1 'polypeptide(L)'
;MQLDKDKAISAQPPNFQSPNPNQANAAQSSPSPSSTSSSAHDTPSSSENPAPSSTKPSSYPSSSSSSSSSPSSSPKQRTLHITSYGHTIGPLAPRPTLKFDVRALPNPPKHVRSSQLGIYKPLQEWFFAREEVQTRFLTISSKIEDALQIAEANDQNDVFIGVCCQLGKHRSVAMVEALGRRAWLAGWSVEVGHRDMLRRRGQSSKDGTRTKERKVKEGYRQQPE
;
A
#
# COMPACT_ATOMS: atom_id res chain seq x y z
N MET A 1 -62.33 19.06 23.78
CA MET A 1 -61.67 18.23 22.75
C MET A 1 -60.40 17.69 23.38
N GLN A 2 -60.47 16.43 23.82
CA GLN A 2 -59.42 15.73 24.56
C GLN A 2 -58.26 15.38 23.62
N LEU A 3 -57.02 15.56 24.08
CA LEU A 3 -55.82 15.08 23.42
C LEU A 3 -55.66 13.57 23.65
N ASP A 4 -55.49 12.80 22.58
CA ASP A 4 -54.97 11.44 22.65
C ASP A 4 -53.48 11.42 22.32
N LYS A 5 -52.70 11.09 23.35
CA LYS A 5 -51.29 10.75 23.31
C LYS A 5 -51.15 9.22 23.20
N ASP A 6 -50.00 8.82 22.67
CA ASP A 6 -49.33 7.53 22.90
C ASP A 6 -49.78 6.29 22.09
N LYS A 7 -49.03 6.02 21.02
CA LYS A 7 -48.76 4.64 20.58
C LYS A 7 -47.30 4.48 20.17
N ALA A 8 -46.43 4.33 21.17
CA ALA A 8 -45.05 3.90 20.97
C ALA A 8 -45.01 2.38 20.73
N ILE A 9 -44.57 1.98 19.54
CA ILE A 9 -44.33 0.58 19.18
C ILE A 9 -42.94 0.21 19.70
N SER A 10 -42.90 -0.63 20.74
CA SER A 10 -41.69 -1.24 21.28
C SER A 10 -41.21 -2.36 20.35
N ALA A 11 -40.29 -2.05 19.44
CA ALA A 11 -39.56 -3.05 18.67
C ALA A 11 -38.34 -3.54 19.46
N GLN A 12 -38.41 -4.77 19.97
CA GLN A 12 -37.27 -5.50 20.51
C GLN A 12 -36.26 -5.81 19.38
N PRO A 13 -34.94 -5.69 19.60
CA PRO A 13 -33.95 -6.10 18.61
C PRO A 13 -33.91 -7.64 18.46
N PRO A 14 -33.62 -8.17 17.26
CA PRO A 14 -33.51 -9.61 17.04
C PRO A 14 -32.30 -10.19 17.81
N ASN A 15 -32.56 -11.28 18.52
CA ASN A 15 -31.59 -12.06 19.26
C ASN A 15 -30.69 -12.83 18.28
N PHE A 16 -29.45 -12.38 18.09
CA PHE A 16 -28.44 -13.11 17.30
C PHE A 16 -27.76 -14.16 18.20
N GLN A 17 -28.29 -15.37 18.18
CA GLN A 17 -27.63 -16.55 18.73
C GLN A 17 -26.47 -16.94 17.81
N SER A 18 -25.23 -16.83 18.29
CA SER A 18 -24.05 -17.33 17.56
C SER A 18 -24.12 -18.86 17.37
N PRO A 19 -23.73 -19.40 16.21
CA PRO A 19 -23.68 -20.84 16.02
C PRO A 19 -22.53 -21.45 16.83
N ASN A 20 -22.84 -22.56 17.50
CA ASN A 20 -21.96 -23.34 18.36
C ASN A 20 -21.01 -24.22 17.50
N PRO A 21 -19.68 -24.18 17.69
CA PRO A 21 -18.72 -24.86 16.80
C PRO A 21 -18.54 -26.37 17.03
N ASN A 22 -19.39 -27.03 17.84
CA ASN A 22 -19.29 -28.46 18.09
C ASN A 22 -20.41 -29.25 17.40
N GLN A 23 -20.24 -29.49 16.09
CA GLN A 23 -20.80 -30.65 15.40
C GLN A 23 -19.84 -31.04 14.26
N ALA A 24 -18.82 -31.81 14.61
CA ALA A 24 -18.05 -32.64 13.69
C ALA A 24 -18.54 -34.08 13.85
N ASN A 25 -18.96 -34.71 12.74
CA ASN A 25 -19.11 -36.16 12.47
C ASN A 25 -20.03 -36.31 11.24
N ALA A 26 -19.88 -37.22 10.28
CA ALA A 26 -18.96 -38.32 10.02
C ALA A 26 -19.23 -38.85 8.58
N ALA A 27 -18.40 -39.82 8.15
CA ALA A 27 -18.46 -40.63 6.93
C ALA A 27 -17.74 -40.00 5.70
N GLN A 28 -16.81 -40.67 5.01
CA GLN A 28 -16.80 -42.07 4.60
C GLN A 28 -15.39 -42.68 4.51
N SER A 29 -15.38 -44.01 4.67
CA SER A 29 -14.26 -44.95 4.75
C SER A 29 -13.67 -45.33 3.38
N SER A 30 -12.36 -45.60 3.32
CA SER A 30 -11.80 -46.75 2.57
C SER A 30 -10.36 -47.06 3.00
N PRO A 31 -9.92 -48.35 2.99
CA PRO A 31 -8.71 -48.80 3.68
C PRO A 31 -7.48 -48.96 2.75
N SER A 32 -6.29 -48.76 3.33
CA SER A 32 -5.00 -49.16 2.80
C SER A 32 -4.53 -50.48 3.43
N PRO A 33 -3.80 -51.36 2.72
CA PRO A 33 -3.09 -52.46 3.35
C PRO A 33 -1.60 -52.14 3.67
N SER A 34 -1.21 -52.56 4.88
CA SER A 34 0.15 -52.83 5.40
C SER A 34 0.84 -53.98 4.62
N SER A 35 2.13 -54.36 4.70
CA SER A 35 3.36 -54.07 5.45
C SER A 35 4.42 -55.09 4.97
N THR A 36 5.73 -54.78 5.00
CA THR A 36 6.90 -55.71 5.23
C THR A 36 8.18 -54.89 5.02
N SER A 37 8.96 -54.48 6.04
CA SER A 37 9.95 -55.20 6.87
C SER A 37 11.18 -55.74 6.13
N SER A 38 12.38 -55.22 6.51
CA SER A 38 13.72 -55.86 6.64
C SER A 38 14.82 -54.84 6.27
N SER A 39 15.55 -54.22 7.21
CA SER A 39 16.70 -54.72 7.99
C SER A 39 18.07 -54.55 7.29
N ALA A 40 18.77 -53.51 7.74
CA ALA A 40 20.19 -53.40 8.14
C ALA A 40 21.31 -54.15 7.38
N HIS A 41 22.32 -53.40 6.92
CA HIS A 41 23.74 -53.79 7.00
C HIS A 41 24.65 -52.55 7.01
N ASP A 42 25.38 -52.42 8.13
CA ASP A 42 26.59 -51.64 8.37
C ASP A 42 27.79 -52.22 7.60
N THR A 43 28.70 -51.37 7.10
CA THR A 43 30.17 -51.41 7.33
C THR A 43 30.93 -50.45 6.39
N PRO A 44 31.91 -49.67 6.92
CA PRO A 44 32.93 -48.99 6.13
C PRO A 44 34.29 -49.71 6.25
N SER A 45 35.12 -49.70 5.20
CA SER A 45 36.54 -50.04 5.33
C SER A 45 37.42 -49.29 4.32
N SER A 46 38.53 -48.79 4.87
CA SER A 46 39.59 -47.96 4.29
C SER A 46 40.59 -48.72 3.40
N SER A 47 41.40 -47.94 2.66
CA SER A 47 42.88 -48.05 2.40
C SER A 47 43.22 -47.84 0.91
N GLU A 48 43.90 -46.72 0.55
CA GLU A 48 45.34 -46.62 0.17
C GLU A 48 45.70 -47.34 -1.16
N ASN A 49 46.45 -46.84 -2.16
CA ASN A 49 47.62 -45.95 -2.26
C ASN A 49 47.85 -45.57 -3.79
N PRO A 50 49.01 -45.15 -4.34
CA PRO A 50 49.35 -43.77 -4.74
C PRO A 50 49.63 -43.56 -6.26
N ALA A 51 49.93 -42.30 -6.64
CA ALA A 51 50.49 -41.83 -7.93
C ALA A 51 51.90 -42.43 -8.23
N PRO A 52 52.61 -42.22 -9.39
CA PRO A 52 52.59 -41.05 -10.29
C PRO A 52 52.85 -41.31 -11.81
N SER A 53 52.72 -40.29 -12.67
CA SER A 53 53.74 -39.96 -13.69
C SER A 53 53.41 -38.72 -14.54
N SER A 54 54.50 -38.00 -14.77
CA SER A 54 54.77 -36.81 -15.59
C SER A 54 54.47 -36.91 -17.09
N THR A 55 53.92 -35.85 -17.70
CA THR A 55 54.44 -35.29 -18.98
C THR A 55 53.89 -33.87 -19.26
N LYS A 56 54.80 -32.92 -19.50
CA LYS A 56 54.64 -31.66 -20.29
C LYS A 56 55.35 -31.91 -21.65
N PRO A 57 55.26 -31.11 -22.73
CA PRO A 57 54.87 -29.68 -22.82
C PRO A 57 54.07 -29.28 -24.10
N SER A 58 53.92 -27.96 -24.28
CA SER A 58 53.92 -27.24 -25.58
C SER A 58 52.58 -26.87 -26.23
N SER A 59 52.26 -25.57 -26.21
CA SER A 59 52.18 -24.67 -27.38
C SER A 59 51.06 -23.63 -27.24
N TYR A 60 51.44 -22.36 -27.30
CA TYR A 60 50.50 -21.22 -27.42
C TYR A 60 49.96 -21.16 -28.85
N PRO A 61 48.76 -20.59 -29.04
CA PRO A 61 48.77 -19.32 -29.75
C PRO A 61 47.93 -18.24 -29.08
N SER A 62 48.48 -17.03 -29.18
CA SER A 62 47.88 -15.73 -28.91
C SER A 62 46.44 -15.63 -29.36
N SER A 63 45.54 -15.36 -28.42
CA SER A 63 44.17 -14.93 -28.72
C SER A 63 44.02 -13.50 -28.22
N SER A 64 43.89 -12.61 -29.19
CA SER A 64 43.60 -11.19 -29.06
C SER A 64 42.57 -10.90 -27.98
N SER A 65 43.02 -10.18 -26.95
CA SER A 65 42.18 -9.52 -25.95
C SER A 65 41.39 -8.39 -26.62
N SER A 66 40.27 -8.75 -27.24
CA SER A 66 39.24 -7.80 -27.64
C SER A 66 38.56 -7.30 -26.37
N SER A 67 39.07 -6.19 -25.83
CA SER A 67 38.41 -5.39 -24.82
C SER A 67 37.12 -4.81 -25.41
N SER A 68 36.06 -5.62 -25.42
CA SER A 68 34.70 -5.13 -25.59
C SER A 68 34.36 -4.38 -24.32
N SER A 69 34.55 -3.06 -24.35
CA SER A 69 33.96 -2.13 -23.42
C SER A 69 32.44 -2.23 -23.53
N SER A 70 31.86 -3.21 -22.84
CA SER A 70 30.42 -3.23 -22.58
C SER A 70 30.09 -1.94 -21.87
N PRO A 71 29.10 -1.15 -22.34
CA PRO A 71 28.65 0.00 -21.58
C PRO A 71 28.04 -0.54 -20.29
N SER A 72 28.77 -0.40 -19.18
CA SER A 72 28.26 -0.63 -17.84
C SER A 72 27.30 0.50 -17.49
N SER A 73 26.16 0.58 -18.18
CA SER A 73 25.06 1.39 -17.67
C SER A 73 24.50 0.63 -16.47
N SER A 74 24.89 1.07 -15.28
CA SER A 74 24.14 0.72 -14.07
C SER A 74 22.64 0.93 -14.37
N PRO A 75 21.76 -0.04 -14.06
CA PRO A 75 20.35 0.11 -14.35
C PRO A 75 19.86 1.43 -13.76
N LYS A 76 19.28 2.30 -14.60
CA LYS A 76 18.69 3.56 -14.14
C LYS A 76 17.62 3.21 -13.11
N GLN A 77 17.84 3.65 -11.86
CA GLN A 77 16.91 3.40 -10.78
C GLN A 77 15.69 4.29 -10.97
N ARG A 78 14.51 3.67 -11.13
CA ARG A 78 13.23 4.37 -11.20
C ARG A 78 12.47 4.25 -9.89
N THR A 79 11.70 5.27 -9.55
CA THR A 79 11.00 5.37 -8.26
C THR A 79 9.55 5.82 -8.44
N LEU A 80 8.65 5.00 -7.91
CA LEU A 80 7.23 5.30 -7.76
C LEU A 80 6.99 5.87 -6.36
N HIS A 81 6.71 7.18 -6.29
CA HIS A 81 6.41 7.89 -5.05
C HIS A 81 4.90 7.92 -4.81
N ILE A 82 4.41 7.31 -3.73
CA ILE A 82 2.98 7.25 -3.41
C ILE A 82 2.71 7.96 -2.08
N THR A 83 2.07 9.13 -2.15
CA THR A 83 1.84 9.98 -0.98
C THR A 83 0.37 10.15 -0.64
N SER A 84 0.01 9.82 0.59
CA SER A 84 -1.32 10.10 1.14
C SER A 84 -1.40 11.51 1.74
N TYR A 85 -2.56 12.18 1.58
CA TYR A 85 -2.76 13.53 2.11
C TYR A 85 -4.24 13.90 2.36
N GLY A 86 -4.45 15.02 3.05
CA GLY A 86 -5.74 15.59 3.40
C GLY A 86 -6.18 16.68 2.44
N HIS A 87 -7.36 16.52 1.85
CA HIS A 87 -7.98 17.51 0.96
C HIS A 87 -8.15 18.87 1.63
N THR A 88 -8.60 18.89 2.89
CA THR A 88 -8.79 20.13 3.68
C THR A 88 -7.48 20.88 3.97
N ILE A 89 -6.35 20.21 3.82
CA ILE A 89 -5.02 20.75 4.12
C ILE A 89 -4.42 21.40 2.87
N GLY A 90 -4.89 21.01 1.69
CA GLY A 90 -4.46 21.54 0.40
C GLY A 90 -3.78 20.49 -0.48
N PRO A 91 -3.51 20.84 -1.75
CA PRO A 91 -2.83 19.95 -2.68
C PRO A 91 -1.39 19.62 -2.22
N LEU A 92 -0.82 18.55 -2.76
CA LEU A 92 0.61 18.27 -2.61
C LEU A 92 1.41 19.29 -3.44
N ALA A 93 2.58 19.67 -2.93
CA ALA A 93 3.58 20.47 -3.60
C ALA A 93 4.91 19.70 -3.50
N PRO A 94 5.56 19.32 -4.63
CA PRO A 94 5.13 19.54 -6.01
C PRO A 94 3.82 18.81 -6.38
N ARG A 95 3.20 19.22 -7.49
CA ARG A 95 1.98 18.58 -7.99
C ARG A 95 2.31 17.14 -8.43
N PRO A 96 1.55 16.12 -7.98
CA PRO A 96 1.79 14.75 -8.40
C PRO A 96 1.36 14.52 -9.85
N THR A 97 2.02 13.59 -10.53
CA THR A 97 1.67 13.08 -11.87
C THR A 97 0.21 12.67 -11.93
N LEU A 98 -0.24 11.85 -10.97
CA LEU A 98 -1.64 11.45 -10.82
C LEU A 98 -2.17 11.76 -9.43
N LYS A 99 -3.46 12.11 -9.36
CA LYS A 99 -4.18 12.38 -8.11
C LYS A 99 -5.46 11.57 -8.03
N PHE A 100 -5.66 10.90 -6.89
CA PHE A 100 -6.85 10.10 -6.62
C PHE A 100 -7.58 10.62 -5.38
N ASP A 101 -8.82 11.06 -5.57
CA ASP A 101 -9.72 11.35 -4.45
C ASP A 101 -10.47 10.07 -4.05
N VAL A 102 -10.34 9.69 -2.78
CA VAL A 102 -10.98 8.50 -2.18
C VAL A 102 -12.02 8.89 -1.12
N ARG A 103 -12.50 10.13 -1.11
CA ARG A 103 -13.52 10.60 -0.16
C ARG A 103 -14.90 10.02 -0.39
N ALA A 104 -15.18 9.49 -1.59
CA ALA A 104 -16.42 8.78 -1.88
C ALA A 104 -16.45 7.37 -1.26
N LEU A 105 -15.28 6.79 -0.92
CA LEU A 105 -15.19 5.45 -0.34
C LEU A 105 -15.70 5.41 1.12
N PRO A 106 -16.04 4.21 1.63
CA PRO A 106 -16.69 4.03 2.92
C PRO A 106 -15.84 4.59 4.03
N ASN A 107 -16.46 5.44 4.85
CA ASN A 107 -15.79 6.08 5.95
C ASN A 107 -15.74 5.14 7.15
N PRO A 108 -14.56 4.85 7.74
CA PRO A 108 -14.51 3.98 8.91
C PRO A 108 -15.41 4.48 10.05
N PRO A 109 -15.93 3.58 10.91
CA PRO A 109 -16.86 3.96 11.96
C PRO A 109 -16.19 4.94 12.92
N LYS A 110 -16.95 5.89 13.48
CA LYS A 110 -16.38 6.97 14.29
C LYS A 110 -15.50 6.46 15.44
N HIS A 111 -15.91 5.38 16.11
CA HIS A 111 -15.14 4.79 17.22
C HIS A 111 -13.78 4.25 16.75
N VAL A 112 -13.72 3.62 15.56
CA VAL A 112 -12.46 3.16 14.95
C VAL A 112 -11.56 4.34 14.58
N ARG A 113 -12.10 5.33 13.87
CA ARG A 113 -11.34 6.51 13.40
C ARG A 113 -10.82 7.43 14.50
N SER A 114 -11.32 7.27 15.73
CA SER A 114 -10.91 8.11 16.86
C SER A 114 -9.66 7.57 17.54
N SER A 115 -9.41 6.26 17.43
CA SER A 115 -8.27 5.56 18.04
C SER A 115 -7.27 5.00 17.02
N GLN A 116 -7.67 4.82 15.76
CA GLN A 116 -6.86 4.17 14.73
C GLN A 116 -6.61 5.06 13.51
N LEU A 117 -5.35 5.11 13.07
CA LEU A 117 -4.89 5.63 11.79
C LEU A 117 -4.96 4.56 10.70
N GLY A 118 -4.93 4.98 9.44
CA GLY A 118 -5.01 4.08 8.29
C GLY A 118 -3.83 3.13 8.11
N ILE A 119 -2.76 3.29 8.89
CA ILE A 119 -1.60 2.37 8.90
C ILE A 119 -1.89 1.09 9.70
N TYR A 120 -2.86 1.13 10.63
CA TYR A 120 -3.14 -0.02 11.48
C TYR A 120 -3.94 -1.07 10.72
N LYS A 121 -3.48 -2.33 10.86
CA LYS A 121 -4.05 -3.49 10.19
C LYS A 121 -5.57 -3.65 10.36
N PRO A 122 -6.16 -3.51 11.58
CA PRO A 122 -7.61 -3.67 11.73
C PRO A 122 -8.43 -2.66 10.92
N LEU A 123 -7.95 -1.41 10.80
CA LEU A 123 -8.61 -0.40 9.97
C LEU A 123 -8.46 -0.74 8.48
N GLN A 124 -7.29 -1.20 8.06
CA GLN A 124 -7.06 -1.63 6.68
C GLN A 124 -7.94 -2.83 6.31
N GLU A 125 -7.98 -3.87 7.15
CA GLU A 125 -8.83 -5.05 6.96
C GLU A 125 -10.30 -4.66 6.86
N TRP A 126 -10.79 -3.85 7.82
CA TRP A 126 -12.16 -3.34 7.75
C TRP A 126 -12.38 -2.60 6.43
N PHE A 127 -11.48 -1.70 6.03
CA PHE A 127 -11.62 -0.87 4.84
C PHE A 127 -11.66 -1.69 3.55
N PHE A 128 -10.71 -2.62 3.38
CA PHE A 128 -10.58 -3.48 2.20
C PHE A 128 -11.56 -4.65 2.15
N ALA A 129 -12.29 -4.96 3.24
CA ALA A 129 -13.40 -5.91 3.21
C ALA A 129 -14.58 -5.48 2.31
N ARG A 130 -14.57 -4.25 1.77
CA ARG A 130 -15.62 -3.72 0.90
C ARG A 130 -15.25 -3.81 -0.56
N GLU A 131 -16.17 -4.34 -1.34
CA GLU A 131 -16.03 -4.49 -2.78
C GLU A 131 -15.72 -3.16 -3.48
N GLU A 132 -16.44 -2.08 -3.15
CA GLU A 132 -16.17 -0.76 -3.75
C GLU A 132 -14.76 -0.22 -3.49
N VAL A 133 -14.14 -0.60 -2.36
CA VAL A 133 -12.75 -0.24 -2.04
C VAL A 133 -11.78 -1.07 -2.88
N GLN A 134 -12.04 -2.37 -3.03
CA GLN A 134 -11.25 -3.27 -3.87
C GLN A 134 -11.30 -2.84 -5.34
N THR A 135 -12.50 -2.56 -5.88
CA THR A 135 -12.70 -2.06 -7.24
C THR A 135 -11.95 -0.75 -7.46
N ARG A 136 -12.03 0.18 -6.50
CA ARG A 136 -11.28 1.44 -6.59
C ARG A 136 -9.78 1.24 -6.51
N PHE A 137 -9.30 0.32 -5.68
CA PHE A 137 -7.89 -0.05 -5.59
C PHE A 137 -7.36 -0.60 -6.92
N LEU A 138 -8.09 -1.53 -7.55
CA LEU A 138 -7.71 -2.07 -8.86
C LEU A 138 -7.71 -0.99 -9.94
N THR A 139 -8.72 -0.12 -9.95
CA THR A 139 -8.78 1.02 -10.89
C THR A 139 -7.60 1.97 -10.73
N ILE A 140 -7.22 2.27 -9.48
CA ILE A 140 -6.05 3.13 -9.20
C ILE A 140 -4.77 2.40 -9.64
N SER A 141 -4.65 1.11 -9.35
CA SER A 141 -3.48 0.30 -9.70
C SER A 141 -3.22 0.29 -11.21
N SER A 142 -4.26 0.02 -12.01
CA SER A 142 -4.15 0.04 -13.48
C SER A 142 -3.70 1.41 -14.00
N LYS A 143 -4.24 2.51 -13.47
CA LYS A 143 -3.81 3.86 -13.87
C LYS A 143 -2.37 4.19 -13.49
N ILE A 144 -1.88 3.62 -12.39
CA ILE A 144 -0.47 3.77 -12.00
C ILE A 144 0.39 2.97 -12.96
N GLU A 145 0.03 1.72 -13.29
CA GLU A 145 0.75 0.90 -14.28
C GLU A 145 0.86 1.61 -15.64
N ASP A 146 -0.22 2.20 -16.15
CA ASP A 146 -0.20 3.01 -17.37
C ASP A 146 0.80 4.17 -17.26
N ALA A 147 0.82 4.87 -16.12
CA ALA A 147 1.75 5.97 -15.89
C ALA A 147 3.22 5.52 -15.79
N LEU A 148 3.49 4.34 -15.22
CA LEU A 148 4.84 3.76 -15.20
C LEU A 148 5.32 3.45 -16.62
N GLN A 149 4.48 2.84 -17.46
CA GLN A 149 4.81 2.54 -18.86
C GLN A 149 5.08 3.82 -19.66
N ILE A 150 4.25 4.85 -19.49
CA ILE A 150 4.45 6.15 -20.14
C ILE A 150 5.76 6.80 -19.65
N ALA A 151 6.08 6.71 -18.36
CA ALA A 151 7.31 7.23 -17.81
C ALA A 151 8.55 6.51 -18.38
N GLU A 152 8.51 5.18 -18.48
CA GLU A 152 9.59 4.40 -19.11
C GLU A 152 9.81 4.77 -20.58
N ALA A 153 8.73 4.89 -21.36
CA ALA A 153 8.80 5.28 -22.76
C ALA A 153 9.39 6.69 -22.96
N ASN A 154 9.23 7.56 -21.97
CA ASN A 154 9.76 8.93 -21.97
C ASN A 154 11.09 9.09 -21.20
N ASP A 155 11.74 7.99 -20.79
CA ASP A 155 12.99 7.98 -20.00
C ASP A 155 12.89 8.82 -18.70
N GLN A 156 11.71 8.86 -18.08
CA GLN A 156 11.49 9.47 -16.78
C GLN A 156 11.80 8.48 -15.65
N ASN A 157 12.47 8.97 -14.60
CA ASN A 157 12.85 8.14 -13.47
C ASN A 157 11.84 8.17 -12.33
N ASP A 158 11.00 9.21 -12.23
CA ASP A 158 10.12 9.41 -11.09
C ASP A 158 8.66 9.56 -11.51
N VAL A 159 7.78 8.83 -10.82
CA VAL A 159 6.32 8.99 -10.94
C VAL A 159 5.74 9.33 -9.57
N PHE A 160 5.04 10.46 -9.48
CA PHE A 160 4.46 10.94 -8.22
C PHE A 160 2.95 10.72 -8.19
N ILE A 161 2.48 9.98 -7.20
CA ILE A 161 1.06 9.65 -7.00
C ILE A 161 0.58 10.28 -5.71
N GLY A 162 -0.51 11.06 -5.80
CA GLY A 162 -1.19 11.62 -4.64
C GLY A 162 -2.53 10.95 -4.37
N VAL A 163 -2.77 10.46 -3.16
CA VAL A 163 -4.08 9.92 -2.76
C VAL A 163 -4.65 10.75 -1.62
N CYS A 164 -5.82 11.36 -1.82
CA CYS A 164 -6.44 12.22 -0.81
C CYS A 164 -7.74 11.68 -0.20
N CYS A 165 -7.85 11.83 1.11
CA CYS A 165 -9.14 11.79 1.82
C CYS A 165 -9.38 13.14 2.51
N GLN A 166 -10.40 13.27 3.36
CA GLN A 166 -10.74 14.57 3.95
C GLN A 166 -9.59 15.20 4.77
N LEU A 167 -9.02 14.42 5.70
CA LEU A 167 -7.96 14.88 6.63
C LEU A 167 -6.61 14.18 6.42
N GLY A 168 -6.52 13.19 5.54
CA GLY A 168 -5.26 12.49 5.26
C GLY A 168 -4.82 11.47 6.30
N LYS A 169 -5.76 10.89 7.08
CA LYS A 169 -5.43 10.03 8.23
C LYS A 169 -5.86 8.57 8.15
N HIS A 170 -6.90 8.28 7.36
CA HIS A 170 -7.56 6.97 7.38
C HIS A 170 -7.59 6.35 5.99
N ARG A 171 -8.63 6.65 5.20
CA ARG A 171 -8.87 6.06 3.87
C ARG A 171 -7.69 6.23 2.91
N SER A 172 -7.12 7.43 2.83
CA SER A 172 -5.97 7.69 1.95
C SER A 172 -4.72 6.95 2.41
N VAL A 173 -4.47 6.90 3.72
CA VAL A 173 -3.33 6.17 4.29
C VAL A 173 -3.46 4.67 4.00
N ALA A 174 -4.63 4.08 4.32
CA ALA A 174 -4.90 2.67 4.08
C ALA A 174 -4.76 2.29 2.59
N MET A 175 -5.26 3.14 1.69
CA MET A 175 -5.13 2.94 0.25
C MET A 175 -3.65 2.96 -0.19
N VAL A 176 -2.87 3.94 0.28
CA VAL A 176 -1.46 4.08 -0.07
C VAL A 176 -0.61 2.94 0.48
N GLU A 177 -0.87 2.49 1.70
CA GLU A 177 -0.20 1.32 2.30
C GLU A 177 -0.42 0.05 1.49
N ALA A 178 -1.65 -0.17 1.00
CA ALA A 178 -1.94 -1.31 0.14
C ALA A 178 -1.23 -1.20 -1.23
N LEU A 179 -1.19 0.00 -1.82
CA LEU A 179 -0.49 0.24 -3.08
C LEU A 179 1.02 0.04 -2.92
N GLY A 180 1.58 0.44 -1.78
CA GLY A 180 3.00 0.26 -1.44
C GLY A 180 3.44 -1.19 -1.32
N ARG A 181 2.53 -2.10 -0.93
CA ARG A 181 2.81 -3.54 -0.82
C ARG A 181 2.64 -4.32 -2.13
N ARG A 182 2.05 -3.70 -3.16
CA ARG A 182 1.86 -4.33 -4.48
C ARG A 182 3.20 -4.42 -5.20
N ALA A 183 3.41 -5.51 -5.94
CA ALA A 183 4.50 -5.59 -6.91
C ALA A 183 4.16 -4.75 -8.15
N TRP A 184 5.09 -3.88 -8.56
CA TRP A 184 4.94 -3.00 -9.72
C TRP A 184 5.84 -3.46 -10.87
N LEU A 185 5.87 -2.68 -11.94
CA LEU A 185 6.67 -2.92 -13.14
C LEU A 185 8.15 -3.14 -12.76
N ALA A 186 8.80 -4.12 -13.41
CA ALA A 186 10.18 -4.47 -13.10
C ALA A 186 11.12 -3.26 -13.26
N GLY A 187 12.05 -3.09 -12.32
CA GLY A 187 12.97 -1.94 -12.30
C GLY A 187 12.44 -0.69 -11.59
N TRP A 188 11.19 -0.71 -11.10
CA TRP A 188 10.65 0.36 -10.25
C TRP A 188 10.79 0.01 -8.77
N SER A 189 11.39 0.93 -8.02
CA SER A 189 11.31 0.97 -6.56
C SER A 189 10.07 1.75 -6.11
N VAL A 190 9.57 1.48 -4.91
CA VAL A 190 8.37 2.14 -4.37
C VAL A 190 8.71 2.86 -3.09
N GLU A 191 8.32 4.14 -3.02
CA GLU A 191 8.42 4.97 -1.83
C GLU A 191 7.04 5.40 -1.35
N VAL A 192 6.72 5.13 -0.09
CA VAL A 192 5.43 5.46 0.53
C VAL A 192 5.58 6.62 1.49
N GLY A 193 4.70 7.62 1.35
CA GLY A 193 4.66 8.81 2.20
C GLY A 193 3.28 9.13 2.74
N HIS A 194 3.22 9.75 3.93
CA HIS A 194 1.97 10.23 4.51
C HIS A 194 2.09 11.64 5.09
N ARG A 195 1.72 12.65 4.30
CA ARG A 195 1.93 14.06 4.65
C ARG A 195 1.23 14.46 5.95
N ASP A 196 -0.02 14.02 6.13
CA ASP A 196 -0.93 14.60 7.11
C ASP A 196 -1.36 13.63 8.23
N MET A 197 -0.81 12.41 8.25
CA MET A 197 -1.25 11.32 9.13
C MET A 197 -1.21 11.73 10.60
N LEU A 198 -0.10 12.32 11.04
CA LEU A 198 0.14 12.69 12.44
C LEU A 198 -0.28 14.14 12.78
N ARG A 199 -0.85 14.87 11.82
CA ARG A 199 -1.14 16.29 12.00
C ARG A 199 -2.26 16.53 13.01
N ARG A 200 -2.07 17.42 13.98
CA ARG A 200 -3.11 17.75 14.98
C ARG A 200 -4.25 18.55 14.34
N ARG A 201 -5.47 18.33 14.83
CA ARG A 201 -6.66 19.07 14.38
C ARG A 201 -6.49 20.54 14.78
N GLY A 202 -6.61 21.47 13.84
CA GLY A 202 -6.51 22.93 14.09
C GLY A 202 -5.13 23.56 13.84
N GLN A 203 -4.10 22.77 13.51
CA GLN A 203 -2.88 23.34 12.95
C GLN A 203 -3.17 23.61 11.46
N SER A 204 -3.47 24.86 11.08
CA SER A 204 -3.41 25.29 9.68
C SER A 204 -1.96 25.49 9.29
N SER A 205 -1.62 25.25 8.02
CA SER A 205 -0.24 25.33 7.53
C SER A 205 0.12 26.81 7.53
N LYS A 206 0.86 27.27 8.54
CA LYS A 206 1.58 28.54 8.46
C LYS A 206 2.78 28.29 7.56
N ASP A 207 2.54 28.25 6.26
CA ASP A 207 3.62 28.38 5.29
C ASP A 207 3.13 29.15 4.07
N GLY A 208 3.83 30.23 3.73
CA GLY A 208 3.69 30.99 2.47
C GLY A 208 2.75 32.19 2.44
N THR A 209 3.29 33.37 2.75
CA THR A 209 2.91 34.70 2.18
C THR A 209 1.51 35.26 2.46
N ARG A 210 1.34 35.90 3.63
CA ARG A 210 0.25 36.87 3.86
C ARG A 210 0.81 38.29 3.80
N THR A 211 0.93 38.84 2.59
CA THR A 211 1.07 40.29 2.40
C THR A 211 -0.17 40.94 2.99
N LYS A 212 -0.03 41.61 4.14
CA LYS A 212 -1.12 42.32 4.81
C LYS A 212 -1.39 43.63 4.05
N GLU A 213 -2.28 43.59 3.07
CA GLU A 213 -2.96 44.82 2.64
C GLU A 213 -3.90 45.27 3.77
N ARG A 214 -3.48 46.30 4.49
CA ARG A 214 -4.31 47.02 5.46
C ARG A 214 -5.32 47.85 4.66
N LYS A 215 -6.56 47.37 4.56
CA LYS A 215 -7.69 48.16 4.09
C LYS A 215 -8.02 49.21 5.15
N VAL A 216 -7.63 50.46 4.89
CA VAL A 216 -8.05 51.63 5.68
C VAL A 216 -9.56 51.78 5.51
N LYS A 217 -10.31 51.78 6.61
CA LYS A 217 -11.74 52.08 6.62
C LYS A 217 -11.90 53.61 6.60
N GLU A 218 -12.36 54.13 5.46
CA GLU A 218 -12.90 55.48 5.32
C GLU A 218 -14.13 55.62 6.23
N GLY A 219 -14.09 56.54 7.20
CA GLY A 219 -15.21 56.86 8.08
C GLY A 219 -16.14 57.87 7.42
N TYR A 220 -17.40 57.50 7.22
CA TYR A 220 -18.44 58.45 6.84
C TYR A 220 -18.87 59.22 8.10
N ARG A 221 -18.43 60.49 8.19
CA ARG A 221 -18.90 61.48 9.17
C ARG A 221 -20.28 61.97 8.71
N GLN A 222 -21.33 61.61 9.42
CA GLN A 222 -22.61 62.33 9.35
C GLN A 222 -22.42 63.71 10.00
N GLN A 223 -22.83 64.77 9.31
CA GLN A 223 -23.11 66.06 9.94
C GLN A 223 -24.63 66.28 9.91
N PRO A 224 -25.22 66.83 10.99
CA PRO A 224 -26.60 67.29 10.98
C PRO A 224 -26.66 68.75 10.52
N GLU A 225 -27.63 69.07 9.67
CA GLU A 225 -28.67 70.12 9.84
C GLU A 225 -29.71 69.96 8.73
#